data_AF-A0A936A224-F1
#
_entry.id   AF-A0A936A224-F1
#
_cell.length_a   1.000
_cell.length_b   1.000
_cell.length_c   1.000
_cell.angle_alpha   90.00
_cell.angle_beta   90.00
_cell.angle_gamma   90.00
#
_symmetry.space_group_name_H-M   'P 1'
#
loop_
_entity.id
_entity.type
_entity.pdbx_description
1 polymer ?
#
loop_
_entity_poly.entity_id
_entity_poly.type
_entity_poly.pdbx_seq_one_letter_code
_entity_poly.pdbx_strand_id
1 'polypeptide(L)'
;MAPTSSAPVHVIPAAVSQSVDLKTLNIAARSRSSNALAGHGSSQAGGVSEQQKVISISLDWLAGHFPDPDVIKIDIEGAEFEALAGAVTVLKRKRPLILCEVASTNSAQVGSLLLSMDYKILDGEVPTAQRTELSEAPWATVAIPPA
;
A
#
# COMPACT_ATOMS: atom_id res chain seq x y z
N MET A 1 2.71 -18.41 -21.48
CA MET A 1 3.91 -17.64 -21.89
C MET A 1 3.51 -16.19 -22.04
N ALA A 2 4.20 -15.27 -21.37
CA ALA A 2 3.97 -13.84 -21.58
C ALA A 2 4.37 -13.45 -23.02
N PRO A 3 3.63 -12.56 -23.69
CA PRO A 3 3.96 -12.14 -25.06
C PRO A 3 5.33 -11.43 -25.11
N THR A 4 6.03 -11.61 -26.22
CA THR A 4 7.44 -11.22 -26.47
C THR A 4 7.74 -9.72 -26.39
N SER A 5 6.72 -8.86 -26.18
CA SER A 5 6.82 -7.41 -26.04
C SER A 5 6.28 -6.89 -24.71
N SER A 6 6.06 -7.75 -23.72
CA SER A 6 5.59 -7.33 -22.39
C SER A 6 6.73 -6.83 -21.51
N ALA A 7 6.44 -5.86 -20.64
CA ALA A 7 7.36 -5.45 -19.59
C ALA A 7 7.68 -6.65 -18.66
N PRO A 8 8.90 -6.74 -18.10
CA PRO A 8 9.25 -7.80 -17.17
C PRO A 8 8.36 -7.73 -15.92
N VAL A 9 7.80 -8.87 -15.51
CA VAL A 9 6.94 -8.98 -14.32
C VAL A 9 7.53 -9.97 -13.33
N HIS A 10 7.71 -9.53 -12.09
CA HIS A 10 8.11 -10.36 -10.96
C HIS A 10 6.95 -10.45 -9.98
N VAL A 11 6.55 -11.68 -9.62
CA VAL A 11 5.49 -11.92 -8.63
C VAL A 11 6.13 -12.46 -7.36
N ILE A 12 5.93 -11.76 -6.24
CA ILE A 12 6.40 -12.18 -4.91
C ILE A 12 5.18 -12.57 -4.07
N PRO A 13 5.00 -13.85 -3.73
CA PRO A 13 3.85 -14.30 -2.93
C PRO A 13 4.11 -14.04 -1.43
N ALA A 14 4.03 -12.77 -1.03
CA ALA A 14 4.18 -12.33 0.36
C ALA A 14 3.19 -11.19 0.67
N ALA A 15 2.86 -11.02 1.95
CA ALA A 15 2.15 -9.83 2.40
C ALA A 15 3.13 -8.66 2.56
N VAL A 16 2.67 -7.43 2.36
CA VAL A 16 3.46 -6.22 2.66
C VAL A 16 3.03 -5.66 4.02
N SER A 17 3.98 -5.33 4.87
CA SER A 17 3.77 -4.77 6.21
C SER A 17 5.03 -4.00 6.67
N GLN A 18 5.11 -3.64 7.94
CA GLN A 18 6.21 -2.87 8.51
C GLN A 18 7.52 -3.67 8.66
N SER A 19 7.45 -5.00 8.67
CA SER A 19 8.60 -5.88 8.94
C SER A 19 8.46 -7.27 8.30
N VAL A 20 9.60 -7.98 8.23
CA VAL A 20 9.63 -9.40 7.88
C VAL A 20 9.14 -10.22 9.07
N ASP A 21 8.04 -10.96 8.92
CA ASP A 21 7.43 -11.75 10.00
C ASP A 21 6.53 -12.86 9.45
N LEU A 22 6.07 -13.77 10.32
CA LEU A 22 5.02 -14.74 10.03
C LEU A 22 3.67 -14.20 10.50
N LYS A 23 2.82 -13.81 9.54
CA LYS A 23 1.47 -13.28 9.82
C LYS A 23 0.37 -14.28 9.44
N THR A 24 -0.86 -13.99 9.86
CA THR A 24 -2.06 -14.70 9.42
C THR A 24 -2.78 -13.86 8.37
N LEU A 25 -3.05 -14.44 7.21
CA LEU A 25 -3.95 -13.92 6.19
C LEU A 25 -5.35 -14.52 6.40
N ASN A 26 -6.35 -13.66 6.58
CA ASN A 26 -7.75 -14.05 6.58
C ASN A 26 -8.26 -14.08 5.14
N ILE A 27 -8.77 -15.23 4.71
CA ILE A 27 -9.42 -15.39 3.41
C ILE A 27 -10.90 -15.07 3.56
N ALA A 28 -11.37 -14.09 2.79
CA ALA A 28 -12.74 -13.60 2.86
C ALA A 28 -13.74 -14.70 2.43
N ALA A 29 -14.85 -14.81 3.17
CA ALA A 29 -15.93 -15.73 2.83
C ALA A 29 -16.77 -15.26 1.63
N ARG A 30 -16.87 -13.95 1.44
CA ARG A 30 -17.46 -13.32 0.26
C ARG A 30 -16.40 -12.49 -0.44
N SER A 31 -16.36 -12.59 -1.76
CA SER A 31 -15.37 -11.89 -2.60
C SER A 31 -13.92 -12.13 -2.18
N ARG A 32 -13.27 -13.14 -2.78
CA ARG A 32 -11.87 -13.52 -2.48
C ARG A 32 -10.83 -12.45 -2.80
N SER A 33 -11.23 -11.29 -3.32
CA SER A 33 -10.38 -10.11 -3.49
C SER A 33 -10.24 -9.28 -2.21
N SER A 34 -11.07 -9.50 -1.19
CA SER A 34 -11.04 -8.76 0.07
C SER A 34 -10.34 -9.52 1.21
N ASN A 35 -9.25 -10.23 0.86
CA ASN A 35 -8.42 -10.90 1.86
C ASN A 35 -7.57 -9.85 2.59
N ALA A 36 -7.39 -10.03 3.89
CA ALA A 36 -6.68 -9.07 4.72
C ALA A 36 -5.80 -9.79 5.75
N LEU A 37 -4.73 -9.14 6.17
CA LEU A 37 -3.99 -9.59 7.34
C LEU A 37 -4.89 -9.58 8.57
N ALA A 38 -4.74 -10.55 9.48
CA ALA A 38 -5.51 -10.60 10.70
C ALA A 38 -5.31 -9.31 11.52
N GLY A 39 -6.41 -8.71 11.98
CA GLY A 39 -6.43 -7.37 12.58
C GLY A 39 -6.80 -6.26 11.60
N HIS A 40 -6.82 -6.55 10.30
CA HIS A 40 -7.21 -5.65 9.21
C HIS A 40 -8.40 -6.20 8.41
N GLY A 41 -8.87 -5.42 7.45
CA GLY A 41 -9.94 -5.79 6.51
C GLY A 41 -11.17 -4.89 6.61
N SER A 42 -12.12 -5.13 5.69
CA SER A 42 -13.36 -4.38 5.57
C SER A 42 -14.59 -5.26 5.87
N SER A 43 -15.73 -4.63 6.17
CA SER A 43 -17.00 -5.34 6.37
C SER A 43 -17.49 -6.09 5.11
N GLN A 44 -16.90 -5.79 3.94
CA GLN A 44 -17.21 -6.42 2.65
C GLN A 44 -16.74 -7.88 2.58
N ALA A 45 -15.79 -8.29 3.42
CA ALA A 45 -15.28 -9.66 3.44
C ALA A 45 -16.36 -10.71 3.80
N GLY A 46 -17.47 -10.29 4.42
CA GLY A 46 -18.58 -11.18 4.75
C GLY A 46 -18.23 -12.29 5.75
N GLY A 47 -17.16 -12.10 6.52
CA GLY A 47 -16.57 -13.08 7.44
C GLY A 47 -15.29 -13.73 6.93
N VAL A 48 -14.72 -14.62 7.72
CA VAL A 48 -13.49 -15.36 7.39
C VAL A 48 -13.85 -16.80 7.03
N SER A 49 -13.51 -17.23 5.82
CA SER A 49 -13.70 -18.63 5.38
C SER A 49 -12.52 -19.51 5.77
N GLU A 50 -11.31 -18.97 5.75
CA GLU A 50 -10.07 -19.70 6.00
C GLU A 50 -9.00 -18.75 6.55
N GLN A 51 -8.07 -19.29 7.32
CA GLN A 51 -6.87 -18.58 7.75
C GLN A 51 -5.63 -19.29 7.24
N GLN A 52 -4.70 -18.53 6.65
CA GLN A 52 -3.45 -19.04 6.14
C GLN A 52 -2.27 -18.30 6.77
N LYS A 53 -1.18 -19.02 7.06
CA LYS A 53 0.08 -18.38 7.46
C LYS A 53 0.80 -17.87 6.23
N VAL A 54 1.25 -16.62 6.29
CA VAL A 54 1.98 -15.94 5.21
C VAL A 54 3.20 -15.24 5.77
N ILE A 55 4.26 -15.15 4.98
CA ILE A 55 5.37 -14.26 5.29
C ILE A 55 4.96 -12.84 4.92
N SER A 56 5.12 -11.91 5.85
CA SER A 56 5.13 -10.48 5.54
C SER A 56 6.55 -10.01 5.24
N ILE A 57 6.68 -8.99 4.41
CA ILE A 57 7.93 -8.28 4.12
C ILE A 57 7.69 -6.78 4.17
N SER A 58 8.74 -5.99 4.40
CA SER A 58 8.69 -4.54 4.26
C SER A 58 9.10 -4.11 2.85
N LEU A 59 8.64 -2.93 2.41
CA LEU A 59 9.05 -2.36 1.12
C LEU A 59 10.53 -1.99 1.12
N ASP A 60 11.09 -1.58 2.27
CA ASP A 60 12.52 -1.37 2.43
C ASP A 60 13.33 -2.67 2.26
N TRP A 61 12.83 -3.80 2.77
CA TRP A 61 13.46 -5.10 2.55
C TRP A 61 13.41 -5.49 1.07
N LEU A 62 12.27 -5.24 0.40
CA LEU A 62 12.10 -5.54 -1.02
C LEU A 62 13.03 -4.68 -1.90
N ALA A 63 13.22 -3.41 -1.55
CA ALA A 63 14.15 -2.49 -2.23
C ALA A 63 15.62 -2.91 -2.11
N GLY A 64 15.96 -3.83 -1.19
CA GLY A 64 17.28 -4.47 -1.14
C GLY A 64 17.50 -5.56 -2.20
N HIS A 65 16.43 -6.01 -2.87
CA HIS A 65 16.44 -7.14 -3.80
C HIS A 65 16.02 -6.75 -5.22
N PHE A 66 15.47 -5.55 -5.40
CA PHE A 66 14.98 -5.02 -6.68
C PHE A 66 15.41 -3.56 -6.84
N PRO A 67 15.40 -3.02 -8.08
CA PRO A 67 15.56 -1.59 -8.30
C PRO A 67 14.53 -0.77 -7.52
N ASP A 68 14.95 0.39 -7.03
CA ASP A 68 14.07 1.33 -6.35
C ASP A 68 12.92 1.78 -7.29
N PRO A 69 11.65 1.73 -6.85
CA PRO A 69 10.50 2.02 -7.70
C PRO A 69 10.37 3.52 -7.98
N ASP A 70 9.96 3.89 -9.19
CA ASP A 70 9.55 5.28 -9.49
C ASP A 70 8.10 5.55 -9.05
N VAL A 71 7.28 4.50 -8.98
CA VAL A 71 5.86 4.56 -8.60
C VAL A 71 5.52 3.35 -7.73
N ILE A 72 4.73 3.57 -6.67
CA ILE A 72 4.17 2.52 -5.82
C ILE A 72 2.65 2.61 -5.88
N LYS A 73 1.97 1.51 -6.22
CA LYS A 73 0.52 1.36 -6.01
C LYS A 73 0.26 0.45 -4.82
N ILE A 74 -0.60 0.88 -3.91
CA ILE A 74 -1.06 0.14 -2.74
C ILE A 74 -2.59 0.06 -2.82
N ASP A 75 -3.08 -1.17 -2.85
CA ASP A 75 -4.50 -1.50 -2.83
C ASP A 75 -4.62 -2.77 -1.98
N ILE A 76 -4.64 -2.56 -0.67
CA ILE A 76 -4.63 -3.61 0.35
C ILE A 76 -5.69 -3.27 1.38
N GLU A 77 -6.36 -4.26 1.93
CA GLU A 77 -7.55 -4.04 2.76
C GLU A 77 -7.15 -3.65 4.20
N GLY A 78 -6.96 -2.34 4.45
CA GLY A 78 -6.84 -1.75 5.78
C GLY A 78 -5.44 -1.79 6.41
N ALA A 79 -4.42 -2.27 5.70
CA ALA A 79 -3.04 -2.37 6.19
C ALA A 79 -2.09 -1.34 5.56
N GLU A 80 -2.62 -0.28 4.94
CA GLU A 80 -1.87 0.69 4.14
C GLU A 80 -0.82 1.45 4.97
N PHE A 81 -1.18 1.82 6.20
CA PHE A 81 -0.23 2.44 7.13
C PHE A 81 0.94 1.50 7.44
N GLU A 82 0.69 0.22 7.72
CA GLU A 82 1.78 -0.74 7.99
C GLU A 82 2.69 -0.91 6.76
N ALA A 83 2.13 -0.98 5.57
CA ALA A 83 2.91 -1.10 4.34
C ALA A 83 3.82 0.12 4.12
N LEU A 84 3.29 1.34 4.31
CA LEU A 84 4.05 2.58 4.19
C LEU A 84 5.06 2.77 5.32
N ALA A 85 4.73 2.35 6.55
CA ALA A 85 5.66 2.36 7.68
C ALA A 85 6.87 1.42 7.45
N GLY A 86 6.70 0.37 6.65
CA GLY A 86 7.77 -0.50 6.17
C GLY A 86 8.57 0.05 4.98
N ALA A 87 8.31 1.28 4.52
CA ALA A 87 8.88 1.87 3.31
C ALA A 87 9.72 3.13 3.58
N VAL A 88 9.99 3.48 4.84
CA VAL A 88 10.57 4.78 5.21
C VAL A 88 11.89 5.06 4.47
N THR A 89 12.74 4.06 4.28
CA THR A 89 14.03 4.23 3.61
C THR A 89 13.85 4.50 2.13
N VAL A 90 13.04 3.70 1.43
CA VAL A 90 12.78 3.89 0.00
C VAL A 90 12.02 5.19 -0.27
N LEU A 91 11.07 5.56 0.59
CA LEU A 91 10.30 6.80 0.46
C LEU A 91 11.17 8.04 0.64
N LYS A 92 12.19 8.00 1.52
CA LYS A 92 13.14 9.10 1.71
C LYS A 92 14.21 9.17 0.65
N ARG A 93 14.75 8.02 0.24
CA ARG A 93 15.87 7.94 -0.71
C ARG A 93 15.43 8.13 -2.16
N LYS A 94 14.44 7.35 -2.60
CA LYS A 94 13.99 7.32 -4.00
C LYS A 94 12.87 8.32 -4.27
N ARG A 95 12.04 8.58 -3.27
CA ARG A 95 10.88 9.47 -3.37
C ARG A 95 9.92 9.09 -4.52
N PRO A 96 9.36 7.86 -4.53
CA PRO A 96 8.42 7.43 -5.57
C PRO A 96 7.10 8.22 -5.53
N LEU A 97 6.42 8.33 -6.67
CA LEU A 97 4.99 8.67 -6.69
C LEU A 97 4.19 7.56 -6.01
N ILE A 98 3.22 7.89 -5.15
CA ILE A 98 2.39 6.89 -4.48
C ILE A 98 0.94 7.02 -4.90
N LEU A 99 0.33 5.90 -5.27
CA LEU A 99 -1.11 5.73 -5.45
C LEU A 99 -1.60 4.74 -4.39
N CYS A 100 -2.44 5.17 -3.46
CA CYS A 100 -2.82 4.34 -2.32
C CYS A 100 -4.33 4.41 -2.08
N GLU A 101 -5.00 3.26 -2.00
CA GLU A 101 -6.39 3.15 -1.60
C GLU A 101 -6.48 3.09 -0.07
N VAL A 102 -6.57 4.26 0.58
CA VAL A 102 -6.41 4.38 2.04
C VAL A 102 -7.76 4.23 2.74
N ALA A 103 -7.89 3.17 3.55
CA ALA A 103 -9.03 3.02 4.45
C ALA A 103 -9.16 4.23 5.40
N SER A 104 -10.40 4.66 5.66
CA SER A 104 -10.70 5.82 6.51
C SER A 104 -10.14 5.69 7.94
N THR A 105 -10.03 4.47 8.46
CA THR A 105 -9.41 4.18 9.77
C THR A 105 -7.93 4.54 9.84
N ASN A 106 -7.25 4.58 8.69
CA ASN A 106 -5.82 4.79 8.57
C ASN A 106 -5.47 6.18 8.03
N SER A 107 -6.47 6.93 7.57
CA SER A 107 -6.32 8.18 6.83
C SER A 107 -5.39 9.19 7.51
N ALA A 108 -5.61 9.46 8.80
CA ALA A 108 -4.80 10.41 9.56
C ALA A 108 -3.37 9.92 9.80
N GLN A 109 -3.17 8.61 10.03
CA GLN A 109 -1.84 8.03 10.26
C GLN A 109 -1.01 8.03 8.97
N VAL A 110 -1.62 7.64 7.85
CA VAL A 110 -1.00 7.71 6.52
C VAL A 110 -0.68 9.16 6.16
N GLY A 111 -1.62 10.08 6.40
CA GLY A 111 -1.42 11.51 6.16
C GLY A 111 -0.21 12.04 6.94
N SER A 112 -0.17 11.79 8.24
CA SER A 112 0.94 12.20 9.11
C SER A 112 2.29 11.64 8.65
N LEU A 113 2.34 10.37 8.26
CA LEU A 113 3.57 9.72 7.79
C LEU A 113 4.08 10.37 6.49
N LEU A 114 3.21 10.55 5.50
CA LEU A 114 3.57 11.13 4.20
C LEU A 114 4.01 12.59 4.35
N LEU A 115 3.27 13.39 5.10
CA LEU A 115 3.63 14.78 5.40
C LEU A 115 4.96 14.90 6.13
N SER A 116 5.28 13.97 7.04
CA SER A 116 6.58 13.95 7.74
C SER A 116 7.78 13.71 6.81
N MET A 117 7.52 13.30 5.56
CA MET A 117 8.52 13.10 4.51
C MET A 117 8.34 14.10 3.35
N ASP A 118 7.63 15.20 3.59
CA ASP A 118 7.38 16.30 2.67
C ASP A 118 6.58 15.92 1.40
N TYR A 119 5.82 14.83 1.44
CA TYR A 119 4.90 14.50 0.37
C TYR A 119 3.68 15.41 0.38
N LYS A 120 3.22 15.79 -0.81
CA LYS A 120 1.92 16.42 -1.00
C LYS A 120 0.86 15.35 -1.19
N ILE A 121 -0.25 15.48 -0.48
CA ILE A 121 -1.36 14.53 -0.55
C ILE A 121 -2.49 15.16 -1.35
N LEU A 122 -2.97 14.46 -2.37
CA LEU A 122 -4.08 14.88 -3.21
C LEU A 122 -5.12 13.77 -3.30
N ASP A 123 -6.37 14.15 -3.61
CA ASP A 123 -7.42 13.20 -3.94
C ASP A 123 -7.42 12.89 -5.45
N GLY A 124 -7.25 11.62 -5.79
CA GLY A 124 -7.28 11.08 -7.13
C GLY A 124 -8.64 11.16 -7.80
N GLU A 125 -9.73 11.16 -7.03
CA GLU A 125 -11.11 11.29 -7.53
C GLU A 125 -11.46 12.73 -7.90
N VAL A 126 -10.74 13.71 -7.34
CA VAL A 126 -10.92 15.12 -7.68
C VAL A 126 -10.21 15.43 -9.01
N PRO A 127 -10.86 16.13 -9.96
CA PRO A 127 -10.22 16.55 -11.21
C PRO A 127 -8.94 17.36 -10.97
N THR A 128 -7.89 17.11 -11.76
CA THR A 128 -6.55 17.70 -11.55
C THR A 128 -6.55 19.21 -11.34
N ALA A 129 -7.39 19.96 -12.08
CA ALA A 129 -7.48 21.41 -11.99
C ALA A 129 -8.10 21.93 -10.68
N GLN A 130 -8.71 21.05 -9.89
CA GLN A 130 -9.43 21.37 -8.64
C GLN A 130 -8.77 20.73 -7.41
N ARG A 131 -7.71 19.95 -7.58
CA ARG A 131 -7.02 19.28 -6.48
C ARG A 131 -6.35 20.32 -5.57
N THR A 132 -6.55 20.14 -4.27
CA THR A 132 -5.85 20.88 -3.22
C THR A 132 -5.04 19.91 -2.37
N GLU A 133 -3.97 20.41 -1.75
CA GLU A 133 -3.19 19.62 -0.80
C GLU A 133 -4.05 19.30 0.44
N LEU A 134 -3.98 18.07 0.91
CA LEU A 134 -4.74 17.56 2.05
C LEU A 134 -3.81 17.19 3.20
N SER A 135 -4.32 17.28 4.44
CA SER A 135 -3.60 16.84 5.64
C SER A 135 -3.84 15.37 5.98
N GLU A 136 -4.96 14.81 5.53
CA GLU A 136 -5.36 13.42 5.71
C GLU A 136 -5.41 12.72 4.35
N ALA A 137 -5.12 11.42 4.33
CA ALA A 137 -5.05 10.64 3.11
C ALA A 137 -6.46 10.17 2.68
N PRO A 138 -7.05 10.68 1.58
CA PRO A 138 -8.37 10.26 1.11
C PRO A 138 -8.33 8.81 0.60
N TRP A 139 -9.50 8.25 0.29
CA TRP A 139 -9.58 6.91 -0.30
C TRP A 139 -8.66 6.80 -1.52
N ALA A 140 -8.83 7.62 -2.55
CA ALA A 140 -7.95 7.61 -3.72
C ALA A 140 -6.71 8.50 -3.52
N THR A 141 -5.85 8.19 -2.55
CA THR A 141 -4.67 9.01 -2.25
C THR A 141 -3.67 9.00 -3.41
N VAL A 142 -3.30 10.21 -3.84
CA VAL A 142 -2.14 10.47 -4.71
C VAL A 142 -1.11 11.25 -3.89
N ALA A 143 0.02 10.62 -3.54
CA ALA A 143 1.10 11.28 -2.83
C ALA A 143 2.22 11.68 -3.82
N ILE A 144 2.43 12.98 -3.96
CA ILE A 144 3.49 13.55 -4.82
C ILE A 144 4.74 13.79 -3.96
N PRO A 145 5.89 13.22 -4.34
CA PRO A 145 7.13 13.46 -3.62
C PRO A 145 7.60 14.93 -3.71
N PRO A 146 8.40 15.41 -2.76
CA PRO A 146 9.09 16.68 -2.89
C PRO A 146 10.09 16.64 -4.07
N ALA A 147 10.25 17.79 -4.72
CA ALA A 147 11.20 17.98 -5.83
C ALA A 147 12.66 17.70 -5.42
#